data_AF-A0A9D6L810-F1
#
_entry.id   AF-A0A9D6L810-F1
#
_cell.length_a   1.000
_cell.length_b   1.000
_cell.length_c   1.000
_cell.angle_alpha   90.00
_cell.angle_beta   90.00
_cell.angle_gamma   90.00
#
_symmetry.space_group_name_H-M   'P 1'
#
loop_
_entity.id
_entity.type
_entity.pdbx_description
1 polymer ?
#
loop_
_entity_poly.entity_id
_entity_poly.type
_entity_poly.pdbx_seq_one_letter_code
_entity_poly.pdbx_strand_id
1 'polypeptide(L)'
;MRLIEKYGGTHHGYFIPGESSDHLPQATFSFPGLGKDGPTNIAVALFSFSSLESYEAYRKNVSEDPGCKAATDRFNETKCFSSYERNFLIPLFK
;
A
#
# COMPACT_ATOMS: atom_id res chain seq x y z
N MET A 1 4.75 -10.36 -9.08
CA MET A 1 4.05 -9.67 -10.19
C MET A 1 3.98 -8.19 -9.87
N ARG A 2 4.35 -7.32 -10.81
CA ARG A 2 4.50 -5.86 -10.62
C ARG A 2 3.47 -5.12 -11.47
N LEU A 3 2.19 -5.20 -11.08
CA LEU A 3 1.07 -4.67 -11.87
C LEU A 3 1.15 -3.14 -12.01
N ILE A 4 1.57 -2.45 -10.94
CA ILE A 4 1.72 -1.00 -10.93
C ILE A 4 2.74 -0.57 -12.00
N GLU A 5 3.93 -1.15 -11.98
CA GLU A 5 5.01 -0.82 -12.91
C GLU A 5 4.70 -1.25 -14.34
N LYS A 6 4.01 -2.39 -14.51
CA LYS A 6 3.53 -2.84 -15.82
C LYS A 6 2.65 -1.80 -16.50
N TYR A 7 1.85 -1.06 -15.73
CA TYR A 7 0.90 -0.07 -16.22
C TYR A 7 1.36 1.38 -15.99
N GLY A 8 2.68 1.60 -15.90
CA GLY A 8 3.29 2.94 -15.91
C GLY A 8 3.28 3.67 -14.58
N GLY A 9 2.88 3.02 -13.49
CA GLY A 9 3.03 3.53 -12.14
C GLY A 9 4.42 3.28 -11.57
N THR A 10 4.73 3.92 -10.45
CA THR A 10 5.92 3.63 -9.63
C THR A 10 5.48 3.00 -8.33
N HIS A 11 5.99 1.81 -8.02
CA HIS A 11 5.74 1.14 -6.75
C HIS A 11 6.81 1.51 -5.73
N HIS A 12 6.42 2.18 -4.63
CA HIS A 12 7.34 2.64 -3.59
C HIS A 12 7.59 1.58 -2.52
N GLY A 13 6.68 0.62 -2.37
CA GLY A 13 6.88 -0.52 -1.48
C GLY A 13 5.58 -1.09 -0.91
N TYR A 14 5.71 -2.31 -0.41
CA TYR A 14 4.75 -2.93 0.49
C TYR A 14 5.39 -2.99 1.87
N PHE A 15 4.70 -2.45 2.85
CA PHE A 15 5.18 -2.33 4.22
C PHE A 15 4.20 -3.07 5.14
N ILE A 16 4.73 -3.75 6.14
CA ILE A 16 3.98 -4.35 7.23
C ILE A 16 4.53 -3.78 8.55
N PRO A 17 3.77 -3.83 9.65
CA PRO A 17 4.29 -3.45 10.96
C PRO A 17 5.50 -4.34 11.28
N GLY A 18 6.55 -3.73 11.83
CA GLY A 18 7.72 -4.50 12.25
C GLY A 18 7.40 -5.34 13.48
N GLU A 19 8.13 -6.43 13.61
CA GLU A 19 8.03 -7.37 14.73
C GLU A 19 9.01 -7.02 15.84
N SER A 20 8.82 -7.60 17.02
CA SER A 20 9.73 -7.40 18.17
C SER A 20 11.18 -7.79 17.88
N SER A 21 11.41 -8.72 16.95
CA SER A 21 12.75 -9.13 16.49
C SER A 21 13.45 -8.09 15.63
N ASP A 22 12.73 -7.10 15.10
CA ASP A 22 13.31 -6.09 14.19
C ASP A 22 14.02 -4.96 14.95
N HIS A 23 13.96 -4.97 16.29
CA HIS A 23 14.63 -3.99 17.17
C HIS A 23 14.33 -2.52 16.79
N LEU A 24 13.10 -2.24 16.35
CA LEU A 24 12.67 -0.89 15.96
C LEU A 24 12.56 0.05 17.17
N PRO A 25 12.86 1.35 17.00
CA PRO A 25 12.70 2.35 18.06
C PRO A 25 11.22 2.60 18.38
N GLN A 26 10.92 2.97 19.63
CA GLN A 26 9.56 3.34 20.04
C GLN A 26 9.11 4.64 19.39
N ALA A 27 7.83 4.73 18.99
CA ALA A 27 7.28 5.91 18.33
C ALA A 27 7.26 7.19 19.20
N THR A 28 7.45 7.05 20.52
CA THR A 28 7.48 8.15 21.49
C THR A 28 8.76 8.99 21.43
N PHE A 29 9.83 8.48 20.81
CA PHE A 29 11.15 9.14 20.80
C PHE A 29 11.11 10.54 20.14
N SER A 30 10.40 10.67 19.02
CA SER A 30 10.41 11.92 18.23
C SER A 30 9.51 13.02 18.83
N PHE A 31 8.43 12.65 19.53
CA PHE A 31 7.45 13.59 20.07
C PHE A 31 6.92 13.11 21.44
N PRO A 32 7.61 13.47 22.55
CA PRO A 32 7.21 13.05 23.89
C PRO A 32 5.77 13.42 24.23
N GLY A 33 4.99 12.46 24.73
CA GLY A 33 3.59 12.65 25.13
C GLY A 33 2.56 12.68 23.98
N LEU A 34 3.01 12.73 22.72
CA LEU A 34 2.15 12.71 21.53
C LEU A 34 2.33 11.46 20.66
N GLY A 35 3.55 10.92 20.61
CA GLY A 35 3.88 9.73 19.82
C GLY A 35 3.19 8.48 20.38
N LYS A 36 2.69 7.64 19.48
CA LYS A 36 2.17 6.31 19.79
C LYS A 36 2.50 5.35 18.67
N ASP A 37 2.68 4.07 19.01
CA ASP A 37 2.93 3.05 18.01
C ASP A 37 1.69 2.87 17.11
N GLY A 38 1.95 2.54 15.85
CA GLY A 38 0.90 2.21 14.89
C GLY A 38 0.26 0.85 15.19
N PRO A 39 -0.90 0.56 14.60
CA PRO A 39 -1.52 -0.76 14.70
C PRO A 39 -0.64 -1.85 14.09
N THR A 40 -0.61 -3.03 14.72
CA THR A 40 0.25 -4.16 14.33
C THR A 40 -0.34 -5.05 13.24
N ASN A 41 -1.55 -4.75 12.77
CA ASN A 41 -2.28 -5.55 11.79
C ASN A 41 -2.59 -4.80 10.48
N ILE A 42 -1.89 -3.70 10.19
CA ILE A 42 -2.12 -2.88 8.99
C ILE A 42 -0.92 -2.95 8.05
N ALA A 43 -1.12 -3.56 6.88
CA ALA A 43 -0.17 -3.50 5.77
C ALA A 43 -0.44 -2.26 4.90
N VAL A 44 0.62 -1.63 4.39
CA VAL A 44 0.55 -0.43 3.55
C VAL A 44 1.19 -0.71 2.19
N ALA A 45 0.46 -0.39 1.12
CA ALA A 45 1.00 -0.34 -0.24
C ALA A 45 1.09 1.13 -0.67
N LEU A 46 2.29 1.60 -1.01
CA LEU A 46 2.48 2.96 -1.53
C LEU A 46 2.95 2.89 -2.98
N PHE A 47 2.25 3.60 -3.85
CA PHE A 47 2.60 3.75 -5.26
C PHE A 47 2.13 5.10 -5.77
N SER A 48 2.72 5.57 -6.86
CA SER A 48 2.37 6.85 -7.48
C SER A 48 2.22 6.72 -8.99
N PHE A 49 1.49 7.66 -9.55
CA PHE A 49 1.34 7.89 -10.98
C PHE A 49 1.71 9.34 -11.28
N SER A 50 2.20 9.61 -12.48
CA SER A 50 2.63 10.96 -12.88
C SER A 50 1.46 11.91 -13.12
N SER A 51 0.25 11.37 -13.30
CA SER A 51 -0.99 12.13 -13.54
C SER A 51 -2.22 11.34 -13.10
N LEU A 52 -3.35 12.02 -12.91
CA LEU A 52 -4.63 11.36 -12.68
C LEU A 52 -5.05 10.49 -13.88
N GLU A 53 -4.82 10.97 -15.10
CA GLU A 53 -5.10 10.25 -16.34
C GLU A 53 -4.37 8.90 -16.42
N SER A 54 -3.08 8.87 -16.07
CA SER A 54 -2.31 7.61 -16.05
C SER A 54 -2.81 6.64 -14.98
N TYR A 55 -3.26 7.15 -13.83
CA TYR A 55 -3.89 6.32 -12.81
C TYR A 55 -5.26 5.77 -13.25
N GLU A 56 -6.07 6.56 -13.94
CA GLU A 56 -7.37 6.11 -14.48
C GLU A 56 -7.18 5.04 -15.57
N ALA A 57 -6.21 5.23 -16.46
CA ALA A 57 -5.84 4.23 -17.46
C ALA A 57 -5.36 2.93 -16.79
N TYR A 58 -4.53 3.02 -15.74
CA TYR A 58 -4.14 1.87 -14.92
C TYR A 58 -5.36 1.13 -14.36
N ARG A 59 -6.30 1.85 -13.72
CA ARG A 59 -7.49 1.23 -13.12
C ARG A 59 -8.32 0.44 -14.12
N LYS A 60 -8.48 0.97 -15.34
CA LYS A 60 -9.23 0.30 -16.42
C LYS A 60 -8.49 -0.94 -16.93
N ASN A 61 -7.17 -0.84 -17.10
CA ASN A 61 -6.40 -1.93 -17.69
C ASN A 61 -6.14 -3.06 -16.69
N VAL A 62 -5.91 -2.73 -15.41
CA VAL A 62 -5.58 -3.71 -14.38
C VAL A 62 -6.77 -4.60 -14.02
N SER A 63 -8.01 -4.11 -14.13
CA SER A 63 -9.21 -4.93 -13.83
C SER A 63 -9.33 -6.15 -14.75
N GLU A 64 -8.79 -6.06 -15.96
CA GLU A 64 -8.78 -7.17 -16.92
C GLU A 64 -7.52 -8.03 -16.85
N ASP A 65 -6.49 -7.57 -16.14
CA ASP A 65 -5.22 -8.28 -16.05
C ASP A 65 -5.40 -9.64 -15.34
N PRO A 66 -4.95 -10.76 -15.95
CA PRO A 66 -5.08 -12.09 -15.35
C PRO A 66 -4.47 -12.19 -13.96
N GLY A 67 -3.42 -11.41 -13.72
CA GLY A 67 -2.77 -11.29 -12.44
C GLY A 67 -3.61 -10.59 -11.37
N CYS A 68 -4.33 -9.54 -11.73
CA CYS A 68 -5.25 -8.88 -10.81
C CYS A 68 -6.42 -9.79 -10.45
N LYS A 69 -6.94 -10.54 -11.44
CA LYS A 69 -7.97 -11.57 -11.25
C LYS A 69 -7.49 -12.65 -10.28
N ALA A 70 -6.30 -13.23 -10.51
CA ALA A 70 -5.71 -14.22 -9.61
C ALA A 70 -5.51 -13.71 -8.17
N ALA A 71 -5.10 -12.45 -8.00
CA ALA A 71 -4.99 -11.85 -6.66
C ALA A 71 -6.36 -11.67 -5.99
N THR A 72 -7.39 -11.33 -6.76
CA THR A 72 -8.78 -11.21 -6.29
C THR A 72 -9.35 -12.57 -5.90
N ASP A 73 -9.09 -13.61 -6.70
CA ASP A 73 -9.51 -14.98 -6.40
C ASP A 73 -8.87 -15.46 -5.10
N ARG A 74 -7.56 -15.23 -4.94
CA ARG A 74 -6.84 -15.57 -3.70
C ARG A 74 -7.39 -14.84 -2.47
N PHE A 75 -7.79 -13.57 -2.63
CA PHE A 75 -8.47 -12.83 -1.56
C PHE A 75 -9.85 -13.45 -1.25
N ASN A 76 -10.62 -13.81 -2.28
CA ASN A 76 -11.93 -14.41 -2.11
C ASN A 76 -11.88 -15.77 -1.40
N GLU A 77 -10.87 -16.59 -1.69
CA GLU A 77 -10.66 -17.88 -1.06
C GLU A 77 -10.28 -17.75 0.42
N THR A 78 -9.36 -16.85 0.76
CA THR A 78 -8.79 -16.83 2.11
C THR A 78 -9.30 -15.74 3.01
N LYS A 79 -9.99 -14.74 2.46
CA LYS A 79 -10.46 -13.55 3.19
C LYS A 79 -9.36 -12.95 4.07
N CYS A 80 -8.16 -12.79 3.49
CA CYS A 80 -6.95 -12.44 4.24
C CYS A 80 -6.93 -11.00 4.78
N PHE A 81 -7.93 -10.18 4.45
CA PHE A 81 -8.10 -8.83 4.99
C PHE A 81 -9.47 -8.71 5.66
N SER A 82 -9.51 -8.08 6.84
CA SER A 82 -10.75 -7.71 7.53
C SER A 82 -11.29 -6.35 7.08
N SER A 83 -10.44 -5.47 6.55
CA SER A 83 -10.78 -4.15 6.05
C SER A 83 -9.81 -3.71 4.95
N TYR A 84 -10.19 -2.70 4.16
CA TYR A 84 -9.36 -2.11 3.10
C TYR A 84 -9.65 -0.62 2.98
N GLU A 85 -8.60 0.19 2.97
CA GLU A 85 -8.67 1.64 2.79
C GLU A 85 -7.76 2.10 1.65
N ARG A 86 -8.14 3.18 0.98
CA ARG A 86 -7.33 3.81 -0.07
C ARG A 86 -7.31 5.32 0.12
N ASN A 87 -6.12 5.86 0.36
CA ASN A 87 -5.88 7.28 0.51
C ASN A 87 -5.22 7.85 -0.74
N PHE A 88 -5.61 9.06 -1.13
CA PHE A 88 -5.01 9.81 -2.23
C PHE A 88 -4.20 10.96 -1.63
N LEU A 89 -2.90 10.96 -1.89
CA LEU A 89 -1.95 11.92 -1.35
C LEU A 89 -1.45 12.82 -2.46
N ILE A 90 -1.30 14.12 -2.16
CA ILE A 90 -0.64 15.09 -3.01
C ILE A 90 0.62 15.53 -2.27
N PRO A 91 1.83 15.37 -2.85
CA PRO A 91 3.05 15.79 -2.19
C PRO A 91 3.06 17.32 -2.01
N LEU A 92 3.34 17.77 -0.78
CA LEU A 92 3.41 19.20 -0.47
C LEU A 92 4.71 19.84 -1.01
N PHE A 93 5.80 19.07 -1.05
CA PHE A 93 7.12 19.49 -1.52
C PHE A 93 7.66 18.46 -2.52
N LYS A 94 8.54 18.91 -3.43
CA LYS A 94 9.24 18.06 -4.40
C LYS A 94 10.62 17.70 -3.88
#